data_AF-A0A6N6N1P7-F1
#
_entry.id   AF-A0A6N6N1P7-F1
#
_cell.length_a   1.000
_cell.length_b   1.000
_cell.length_c   1.000
_cell.angle_alpha   90.00
_cell.angle_beta   90.00
_cell.angle_gamma   90.00
#
_symmetry.space_group_name_H-M   'P 1'
#
loop_
_entity.id
_entity.type
_entity.pdbx_description
1 polymer ?
#
loop_
_entity_poly.entity_id
_entity_poly.type
_entity_poly.pdbx_seq_one_letter_code
_entity_poly.pdbx_strand_id
1 'polypeptide(L)'
;MNVLMLAVNDPAGTGIQFCRAVNAHTDHVCRLVTLETRYTHAWQADLHVPDLDEAGIEELGDLLRTSDILHFHMTADEHVRFGPYLPADFLSGKAVVHHHHGHHDFRSAPDSFREKYRRLGRENLLVSTPDLLRLLPEARWQPNLVPLNDTALLPRTDRPGPEAPLRVAHSPTRKDLKNTDEFLRVVEALRSEGVALELDLMDDVPNAECLARKARCHVLFDHMQGYYGVSSLEGLSQGLAVIAGLDEWNRSHIMAFTGAPALPWLVARNEESLLGLLRDLARDRDLCDRCGRESRAFMETYWSDERMARNLVSFWEKC
;
A
#
# COMPACT_ATOMS: atom_id res chain seq x y z
N MET A 1 24.18 0.78 3.73
CA MET A 1 23.82 -0.64 3.97
C MET A 1 23.29 -1.24 2.69
N ASN A 2 23.55 -2.51 2.47
CA ASN A 2 22.99 -3.32 1.41
C ASN A 2 21.82 -4.13 1.98
N VAL A 3 20.62 -3.93 1.43
CA VAL A 3 19.39 -4.58 1.90
C VAL A 3 18.85 -5.47 0.80
N LEU A 4 18.54 -6.72 1.15
CA LEU A 4 17.81 -7.63 0.29
C LEU A 4 16.42 -7.84 0.86
N MET A 5 15.41 -7.35 0.15
CA MET A 5 14.01 -7.64 0.42
C MET A 5 13.62 -8.96 -0.25
N LEU A 6 12.91 -9.83 0.48
CA LEU A 6 12.47 -11.14 0.01
C LEU A 6 10.97 -11.28 0.20
N ALA A 7 10.23 -11.62 -0.86
CA ALA A 7 8.79 -11.82 -0.80
C ALA A 7 8.38 -13.06 -1.60
N VAL A 8 7.35 -13.78 -1.14
CA VAL A 8 6.72 -14.81 -1.99
C VAL A 8 6.10 -14.10 -3.20
N ASN A 9 5.23 -13.12 -2.95
CA ASN A 9 4.73 -12.19 -3.94
C ASN A 9 4.87 -10.76 -3.41
N ASP A 10 5.03 -9.76 -4.28
CA ASP A 10 5.05 -8.37 -3.85
C ASP A 10 3.61 -7.85 -3.61
N PRO A 11 3.18 -7.59 -2.36
CA PRO A 11 1.82 -7.16 -2.08
C PRO A 11 1.56 -5.75 -2.61
N ALA A 12 0.76 -5.66 -3.68
CA ALA A 12 0.41 -4.40 -4.34
C ALA A 12 1.64 -3.55 -4.74
N GLY A 13 2.74 -4.20 -5.12
CA GLY A 13 3.98 -3.52 -5.51
C GLY A 13 4.72 -2.82 -4.35
N THR A 14 4.35 -3.06 -3.09
CA THR A 14 4.90 -2.34 -1.95
C THR A 14 6.42 -2.54 -1.80
N GLY A 15 6.93 -3.76 -1.99
CA GLY A 15 8.34 -4.09 -1.90
C GLY A 15 9.17 -3.34 -2.95
N ILE A 16 8.74 -3.35 -4.22
CA ILE A 16 9.48 -2.66 -5.28
C ILE A 16 9.45 -1.15 -5.07
N GLN A 17 8.34 -0.60 -4.56
CA GLN A 17 8.26 0.82 -4.27
C GLN A 17 9.18 1.23 -3.12
N PHE A 18 9.30 0.43 -2.06
CA PHE A 18 10.32 0.68 -1.03
C PHE A 18 11.74 0.62 -1.61
N CYS A 19 12.06 -0.38 -2.44
CA CYS A 19 13.39 -0.49 -3.05
C CYS A 19 13.73 0.76 -3.86
N ARG A 20 12.82 1.22 -4.73
CA ARG A 20 13.00 2.43 -5.53
C ARG A 20 13.19 3.67 -4.67
N ALA A 21 12.32 3.87 -3.68
CA ALA A 21 12.38 5.05 -2.84
C ALA A 21 13.68 5.09 -2.01
N VAL A 22 14.13 3.94 -1.49
CA VAL A 22 15.41 3.86 -0.77
C VAL A 22 16.58 4.17 -1.69
N ASN A 23 16.64 3.54 -2.87
CA ASN A 23 17.73 3.78 -3.83
C ASN A 23 17.74 5.21 -4.39
N ALA A 24 16.57 5.85 -4.50
CA ALA A 24 16.44 7.21 -5.03
C ALA A 24 16.78 8.30 -4.00
N HIS A 25 16.47 8.06 -2.72
CA HIS A 25 16.47 9.13 -1.70
C HIS A 25 17.53 8.96 -0.61
N THR A 26 18.31 7.88 -0.65
CA THR A 26 19.29 7.54 0.40
C THR A 26 20.56 6.94 -0.19
N ASP A 27 21.64 6.88 0.59
CA ASP A 27 22.92 6.27 0.18
C ASP A 27 22.95 4.74 0.35
N HIS A 28 21.79 4.11 0.59
CA HIS A 28 21.65 2.67 0.77
C HIS A 28 21.27 1.99 -0.54
N VAL A 29 21.67 0.73 -0.68
CA VAL A 29 21.28 -0.12 -1.81
C VAL A 29 20.21 -1.08 -1.35
N CYS A 30 19.10 -1.14 -2.07
CA CYS A 30 17.97 -2.01 -1.77
C CYS A 30 17.56 -2.80 -3.02
N ARG A 31 17.51 -4.12 -2.91
CA ARG A 31 17.10 -5.04 -3.98
C ARG A 31 15.90 -5.87 -3.52
N LEU A 32 15.07 -6.30 -4.46
CA LEU A 32 13.89 -7.14 -4.20
C LEU A 32 13.97 -8.46 -4.95
N VAL A 33 13.68 -9.55 -4.24
CA VAL A 33 13.52 -10.88 -4.81
C VAL A 33 12.11 -11.39 -4.58
N THR A 34 11.49 -11.94 -5.62
CA THR A 34 10.12 -12.47 -5.60
C THR A 34 10.03 -13.89 -6.18
N LEU A 35 9.03 -14.67 -5.76
CA LEU A 35 8.80 -16.05 -6.22
C LEU A 35 7.56 -16.20 -7.10
N GLU A 36 6.53 -15.42 -6.86
CA GLU A 36 5.22 -15.53 -7.49
C GLU A 36 4.76 -14.17 -8.01
N THR A 37 4.31 -14.15 -9.26
CA THR A 37 3.47 -13.06 -9.79
C THR A 37 2.02 -13.41 -9.50
N ARG A 38 1.33 -12.58 -8.73
CA ARG A 38 -0.10 -12.72 -8.46
C ARG A 38 -0.87 -11.59 -9.13
N TYR A 39 -2.05 -11.93 -9.65
CA TYR A 39 -2.94 -11.03 -10.39
C TYR A 39 -2.31 -10.49 -11.69
N THR A 40 -3.12 -9.88 -12.54
CA THR A 40 -2.66 -9.29 -13.81
C THR A 40 -2.07 -7.89 -13.66
N HIS A 41 -1.82 -7.44 -12.43
CA HIS A 41 -1.41 -6.07 -12.13
C HIS A 41 -0.07 -5.66 -12.75
N ALA A 42 0.78 -6.62 -13.14
CA ALA A 42 2.03 -6.40 -13.87
C ALA A 42 2.94 -5.35 -13.20
N TRP A 43 3.07 -5.42 -11.87
CA TRP A 43 4.05 -4.63 -11.14
C TRP A 43 5.45 -4.95 -11.66
N GLN A 44 6.28 -3.93 -11.83
CA GLN A 44 7.67 -4.17 -12.22
C GLN A 44 8.38 -4.95 -11.12
N ALA A 45 9.04 -6.03 -11.49
CA ALA A 45 9.91 -6.80 -10.63
C ALA A 45 11.36 -6.29 -10.69
N ASP A 46 12.14 -6.67 -9.68
CA ASP A 46 13.60 -6.56 -9.69
C ASP A 46 14.19 -7.94 -10.04
N LEU A 47 14.40 -8.83 -9.06
CA LEU A 47 14.70 -10.24 -9.32
C LEU A 47 13.44 -11.09 -9.15
N HIS A 48 12.85 -11.58 -10.25
CA HIS A 48 11.76 -12.56 -10.19
C HIS A 48 12.31 -13.96 -10.43
N VAL A 49 12.42 -14.78 -9.39
CA VAL A 49 13.12 -16.08 -9.41
C VAL A 49 12.70 -16.99 -10.58
N PRO A 50 11.41 -17.16 -10.90
CA PRO A 50 10.98 -17.95 -12.06
C PRO A 50 11.53 -17.48 -13.41
N ASP A 51 11.88 -16.20 -13.54
CA ASP A 51 12.34 -15.56 -14.77
C ASP A 51 13.87 -15.43 -14.85
N LEU A 52 14.60 -15.81 -13.79
CA LEU A 52 16.07 -15.68 -13.74
C LEU A 52 16.76 -16.75 -14.58
N ASP A 53 17.78 -16.33 -15.33
CA ASP A 53 18.77 -17.21 -15.94
C ASP A 53 19.90 -17.56 -14.96
N GLU A 54 20.93 -18.26 -15.42
CA GLU A 54 22.07 -18.67 -14.57
C GLU A 54 22.78 -17.47 -13.93
N ALA A 55 22.94 -16.36 -14.67
CA ALA A 55 23.57 -15.14 -14.15
C ALA A 55 22.70 -14.44 -13.10
N GLY A 56 21.38 -14.39 -13.32
CA GLY A 56 20.45 -13.86 -12.32
C GLY A 56 20.41 -14.70 -11.04
N ILE A 57 20.55 -16.02 -11.15
CA ILE A 57 20.68 -16.91 -9.99
C ILE A 57 22.02 -16.66 -9.27
N GLU A 58 23.13 -16.49 -9.99
CA GLU A 58 24.41 -16.14 -9.37
C GLU A 58 24.35 -14.80 -8.62
N GLU A 59 23.74 -13.77 -9.24
CA GLU A 59 23.49 -12.47 -8.63
C GLU A 59 22.68 -12.59 -7.33
N LEU A 60 21.61 -13.39 -7.33
CA LEU A 60 20.83 -13.65 -6.12
C LEU A 60 21.70 -14.26 -4.99
N GLY A 61 22.57 -15.22 -5.34
CA GLY A 61 23.50 -15.83 -4.39
C GLY A 61 24.47 -14.80 -3.80
N ASP A 62 24.97 -13.88 -4.63
CA ASP A 62 25.85 -12.81 -4.18
C ASP A 62 25.13 -11.81 -3.29
N LEU A 63 23.92 -11.38 -3.65
CA LEU A 63 23.10 -10.49 -2.83
C LEU A 63 22.83 -11.10 -1.45
N LEU A 64 22.52 -12.40 -1.37
CA LEU A 64 22.35 -13.10 -0.10
C LEU A 64 23.64 -13.09 0.75
N ARG A 65 24.81 -13.22 0.13
CA ARG A 65 26.10 -13.18 0.84
C ARG A 65 26.49 -11.79 1.29
N THR A 66 26.27 -10.76 0.48
CA THR A 66 26.82 -9.41 0.68
C THR A 66 25.87 -8.41 1.34
N SER A 67 24.57 -8.74 1.47
CA SER A 67 23.61 -7.85 2.13
C SER A 67 23.82 -7.79 3.64
N ASP A 68 23.70 -6.61 4.23
CA ASP A 68 23.74 -6.40 5.68
C ASP A 68 22.42 -6.84 6.34
N ILE A 69 21.31 -6.76 5.59
CA ILE A 69 19.95 -7.00 6.08
C ILE A 69 19.20 -7.90 5.10
N LEU A 70 18.55 -8.93 5.66
CA LEU A 70 17.53 -9.71 4.96
C LEU A 70 16.14 -9.30 5.49
N HIS A 71 15.32 -8.72 4.62
CA HIS A 71 14.02 -8.17 4.97
C HIS A 71 12.91 -8.96 4.29
N PHE A 72 12.20 -9.76 5.06
CA PHE A 72 11.13 -10.63 4.58
C PHE A 72 9.76 -9.93 4.60
N HIS A 73 9.01 -10.04 3.51
CA HIS A 73 7.66 -9.50 3.37
C HIS A 73 6.60 -10.60 3.41
N MET A 74 5.41 -10.25 3.92
CA MET A 74 4.22 -11.11 3.92
C MET A 74 4.42 -12.40 4.74
N THR A 75 4.32 -13.56 4.08
CA THR A 75 4.50 -14.89 4.65
C THR A 75 5.91 -15.44 4.39
N ALA A 76 6.75 -14.72 3.64
CA ALA A 76 8.14 -15.12 3.44
C ALA A 76 8.90 -15.09 4.77
N ASP A 77 9.82 -16.04 4.93
CA ASP A 77 10.77 -16.08 6.04
C ASP A 77 12.06 -16.77 5.59
N GLU A 78 13.02 -16.90 6.50
CA GLU A 78 14.35 -17.42 6.20
C GLU A 78 14.35 -18.89 5.77
N HIS A 79 13.26 -19.62 5.95
CA HIS A 79 13.13 -21.03 5.59
C HIS A 79 12.41 -21.25 4.24
N VAL A 80 12.01 -20.17 3.57
CA VAL A 80 11.48 -20.23 2.19
C VAL A 80 12.64 -20.23 1.20
N ARG A 81 12.63 -21.16 0.23
CA ARG A 81 13.67 -21.23 -0.81
C ARG A 81 13.47 -20.17 -1.90
N PHE A 82 14.57 -19.56 -2.31
CA PHE A 82 14.65 -18.65 -3.45
C PHE A 82 15.62 -19.24 -4.48
N GLY A 83 15.07 -19.96 -5.45
CA GLY A 83 15.84 -20.78 -6.39
C GLY A 83 16.61 -21.88 -5.63
N PRO A 84 17.94 -22.03 -5.85
CA PRO A 84 18.73 -23.03 -5.14
C PRO A 84 19.03 -22.62 -3.68
N TYR A 85 18.83 -21.36 -3.32
CA TYR A 85 19.27 -20.82 -2.03
C TYR A 85 18.19 -20.89 -0.95
N LEU A 86 18.63 -21.17 0.27
CA LEU A 86 17.83 -21.05 1.48
C LEU A 86 18.39 -19.87 2.30
N PRO A 87 17.65 -18.76 2.50
CA PRO A 87 18.17 -17.58 3.22
C PRO A 87 18.70 -17.90 4.63
N ALA A 88 18.16 -18.92 5.30
CA ALA A 88 18.66 -19.41 6.59
C ALA A 88 20.16 -19.77 6.58
N ASP A 89 20.71 -20.18 5.43
CA ASP A 89 22.13 -20.52 5.27
C ASP A 89 23.04 -19.27 5.23
N PHE A 90 22.46 -18.07 5.12
CA PHE A 90 23.17 -16.81 4.94
C PHE A 90 23.00 -15.83 6.10
N LEU A 91 22.41 -16.22 7.24
CA LEU A 91 22.06 -15.27 8.31
C LEU A 91 23.23 -14.71 9.12
N SER A 92 24.41 -15.35 9.06
CA SER A 92 25.54 -14.99 9.92
C SER A 92 25.97 -13.54 9.71
N GLY A 93 25.93 -12.74 10.78
CA GLY A 93 26.33 -11.32 10.76
C GLY A 93 25.30 -10.36 10.15
N LYS A 94 24.07 -10.81 9.87
CA LYS A 94 23.03 -9.99 9.23
C LYS A 94 21.88 -9.69 10.17
N ALA A 95 21.27 -8.52 10.00
CA ALA A 95 19.97 -8.27 10.60
C ALA A 95 18.86 -9.01 9.81
N VAL A 96 17.88 -9.55 10.54
CA VAL A 96 16.71 -10.22 9.96
C VAL A 96 15.47 -9.44 10.30
N VAL A 97 14.76 -8.93 9.30
CA VAL A 97 13.54 -8.13 9.45
C VAL A 97 12.33 -8.90 8.90
N HIS A 98 11.22 -8.93 9.62
CA HIS A 98 9.94 -9.43 9.10
C HIS A 98 8.90 -8.32 9.02
N HIS A 99 8.23 -8.18 7.88
CA HIS A 99 7.28 -7.11 7.60
C HIS A 99 5.93 -7.65 7.09
N HIS A 100 4.90 -7.52 7.92
CA HIS A 100 3.56 -8.02 7.61
C HIS A 100 2.66 -6.96 6.96
N HIS A 101 1.97 -7.37 5.90
CA HIS A 101 1.00 -6.52 5.17
C HIS A 101 -0.44 -7.00 5.29
N GLY A 102 -0.76 -7.71 6.38
CA GLY A 102 -2.13 -8.12 6.68
C GLY A 102 -2.67 -9.26 5.82
N HIS A 103 -1.80 -10.19 5.39
CA HIS A 103 -2.21 -11.44 4.74
C HIS A 103 -3.21 -12.22 5.60
N HIS A 104 -4.11 -12.98 4.96
CA HIS A 104 -5.12 -13.79 5.66
C HIS A 104 -4.50 -14.69 6.74
N ASP A 105 -3.41 -15.40 6.43
CA ASP A 105 -2.81 -16.34 7.39
C ASP A 105 -2.30 -15.64 8.66
N PHE A 106 -1.70 -14.45 8.50
CA PHE A 106 -1.25 -13.65 9.62
C PHE A 106 -2.43 -13.10 10.44
N ARG A 107 -3.50 -12.64 9.77
CA ARG A 107 -4.70 -12.15 10.46
C ARG A 107 -5.47 -13.25 11.19
N SER A 108 -5.51 -14.46 10.63
CA SER A 108 -6.27 -15.58 11.17
C SER A 108 -5.54 -16.33 12.29
N ALA A 109 -4.21 -16.29 12.33
CA ALA A 109 -3.41 -16.98 13.34
C ALA A 109 -2.18 -16.18 13.80
N PRO A 110 -2.34 -14.93 14.28
CA PRO A 110 -1.20 -14.06 14.61
C PRO A 110 -0.29 -14.65 15.69
N ASP A 111 -0.84 -15.38 16.67
CA ASP A 111 -0.05 -15.99 17.74
C ASP A 111 0.94 -17.04 17.24
N SER A 112 0.64 -17.74 16.14
CA SER A 112 1.58 -18.68 15.52
C SER A 112 2.83 -17.96 14.99
N PHE A 113 2.64 -16.78 14.39
CA PHE A 113 3.76 -15.95 13.94
C PHE A 113 4.54 -15.40 15.12
N ARG A 114 3.86 -14.93 16.16
CA ARG A 114 4.50 -14.42 17.39
C ARG A 114 5.33 -15.48 18.11
N GLU A 115 4.79 -16.70 18.21
CA GLU A 115 5.52 -17.83 18.79
C GLU A 115 6.73 -18.20 17.94
N LYS A 116 6.60 -18.20 16.60
CA LYS A 116 7.72 -18.39 15.67
C LYS A 116 8.82 -17.35 15.92
N TYR A 117 8.47 -16.06 16.01
CA TYR A 117 9.45 -14.99 16.25
C TYR A 117 10.13 -15.10 17.61
N ARG A 118 9.38 -15.40 18.68
CA ARG A 118 9.95 -15.65 20.01
C ARG A 118 10.93 -16.83 20.01
N ARG A 119 10.54 -17.95 19.40
CA ARG A 119 11.38 -19.15 19.32
C ARG A 119 12.67 -18.93 18.54
N LEU A 120 12.63 -18.09 17.51
CA LEU A 120 13.77 -17.78 16.64
C LEU A 120 14.56 -16.53 17.09
N GLY A 121 14.14 -15.85 18.17
CA GLY A 121 14.77 -14.61 18.62
C GLY A 121 14.70 -13.48 17.59
N ARG A 122 13.55 -13.32 16.91
CA ARG A 122 13.34 -12.27 15.90
C ARG A 122 12.65 -11.07 16.53
N GLU A 123 13.35 -9.95 16.59
CA GLU A 123 12.88 -8.72 17.25
C GLU A 123 12.62 -7.57 16.28
N ASN A 124 13.24 -7.59 15.09
CA ASN A 124 13.04 -6.57 14.07
C ASN A 124 11.77 -6.84 13.27
N LEU A 125 10.63 -6.42 13.83
CA LEU A 125 9.30 -6.68 13.28
C LEU A 125 8.63 -5.39 12.80
N LEU A 126 8.03 -5.45 11.61
CA LEU A 126 7.32 -4.35 10.97
C LEU A 126 5.89 -4.76 10.59
N VAL A 127 4.98 -3.77 10.59
CA VAL A 127 3.64 -3.90 10.01
C VAL A 127 3.32 -2.73 9.09
N SER A 128 2.53 -2.95 8.04
CA SER A 128 2.27 -1.95 6.99
C SER A 128 1.21 -0.90 7.36
N THR A 129 0.28 -1.27 8.25
CA THR A 129 -0.86 -0.45 8.66
C THR A 129 -1.07 -0.51 10.18
N PRO A 130 -1.60 0.56 10.81
CA PRO A 130 -1.74 0.61 12.27
C PRO A 130 -2.64 -0.47 12.86
N ASP A 131 -3.67 -0.94 12.14
CA ASP A 131 -4.57 -2.01 12.63
C ASP A 131 -3.81 -3.30 12.96
N LEU A 132 -2.73 -3.60 12.24
CA LEU A 132 -1.92 -4.80 12.44
C LEU A 132 -1.11 -4.76 13.74
N LEU A 133 -0.89 -3.58 14.34
CA LEU A 133 -0.28 -3.46 15.68
C LEU A 133 -1.16 -4.11 16.75
N ARG A 134 -2.47 -4.25 16.52
CA ARG A 134 -3.36 -4.99 17.44
C ARG A 134 -3.05 -6.49 17.45
N LEU A 135 -2.49 -7.00 16.35
CA LEU A 135 -2.15 -8.41 16.16
C LEU A 135 -0.68 -8.69 16.52
N LEU A 136 0.21 -7.73 16.29
CA LEU A 136 1.63 -7.80 16.61
C LEU A 136 2.10 -6.51 17.29
N PRO A 137 1.77 -6.32 18.59
CA PRO A 137 2.09 -5.08 19.33
C PRO A 137 3.57 -4.80 19.47
N GLU A 138 4.42 -5.83 19.41
CA GLU A 138 5.87 -5.72 19.45
C GLU A 138 6.50 -5.16 18.15
N ALA A 139 5.75 -5.08 17.05
CA ALA A 139 6.25 -4.53 15.80
C ALA A 139 6.22 -3.01 15.75
N ARG A 140 7.04 -2.43 14.87
CA ARG A 140 6.95 -1.01 14.49
C ARG A 140 6.07 -0.85 13.26
N TRP A 141 5.22 0.16 13.26
CA TRP A 141 4.51 0.53 12.03
C TRP A 141 5.46 1.18 11.02
N GLN A 142 5.50 0.62 9.81
CA GLN A 142 6.13 1.21 8.63
C GLN A 142 5.05 1.44 7.57
N PRO A 143 4.65 2.69 7.31
CA PRO A 143 3.62 2.94 6.29
C PRO A 143 4.12 2.57 4.90
N ASN A 144 3.22 2.04 4.08
CA ASN A 144 3.42 1.88 2.64
C ASN A 144 3.55 3.25 1.96
N LEU A 145 4.15 3.26 0.77
CA LEU A 145 4.38 4.47 -0.02
C LEU A 145 3.97 4.29 -1.47
N VAL A 146 3.79 5.40 -2.17
CA VAL A 146 3.64 5.47 -3.63
C VAL A 146 4.62 6.52 -4.17
N PRO A 147 5.19 6.35 -5.37
CA PRO A 147 6.19 7.27 -5.91
C PRO A 147 5.51 8.59 -6.29
N LEU A 148 5.61 9.58 -5.40
CA LEU A 148 4.80 10.81 -5.42
C LEU A 148 4.94 11.64 -6.71
N ASN A 149 6.11 11.53 -7.35
CA ASN A 149 6.48 12.28 -8.56
C ASN A 149 6.39 11.44 -9.84
N ASP A 150 5.91 10.20 -9.77
CA ASP A 150 5.60 9.43 -10.97
C ASP A 150 4.46 10.11 -11.73
N THR A 151 4.63 10.29 -13.03
CA THR A 151 3.63 10.89 -13.92
C THR A 151 2.24 10.25 -13.83
N ALA A 152 2.16 8.95 -13.55
CA ALA A 152 0.89 8.24 -13.37
C ALA A 152 0.18 8.59 -12.05
N LEU A 153 0.89 9.16 -11.08
CA LEU A 153 0.40 9.54 -9.76
C LEU A 153 0.26 11.05 -9.58
N LEU A 154 0.62 11.86 -10.58
CA LEU A 154 0.40 13.30 -10.54
C LEU A 154 -1.09 13.64 -10.70
N PRO A 155 -1.58 14.72 -10.05
CA PRO A 155 -2.90 15.26 -10.32
C PRO A 155 -3.06 15.66 -11.79
N ARG A 156 -4.23 15.35 -12.35
CA ARG A 156 -4.61 15.78 -13.70
C ARG A 156 -5.36 17.10 -13.66
N THR A 157 -5.03 17.98 -14.60
CA THR A 157 -5.70 19.26 -14.79
C THR A 157 -6.86 19.20 -15.80
N ASP A 158 -7.00 18.09 -16.53
CA ASP A 158 -7.98 17.89 -17.61
C ASP A 158 -9.14 16.96 -17.20
N ARG A 159 -9.46 16.89 -15.90
CA ARG A 159 -10.64 16.18 -15.43
C ARG A 159 -11.92 16.83 -15.95
N PRO A 160 -13.01 16.06 -16.11
CA PRO A 160 -14.30 16.63 -16.46
C PRO A 160 -14.69 17.78 -15.51
N GLY A 161 -15.23 18.86 -16.09
CA GLY A 161 -15.68 20.02 -15.32
C GLY A 161 -16.97 19.75 -14.54
N PRO A 162 -17.49 20.76 -13.83
CA PRO A 162 -18.59 20.59 -12.88
C PRO A 162 -19.94 20.16 -13.49
N GLU A 163 -20.12 20.38 -14.79
CA GLU A 163 -21.32 19.95 -15.54
C GLU A 163 -21.33 18.44 -15.85
N ALA A 164 -20.20 17.74 -15.66
CA ALA A 164 -20.10 16.32 -15.90
C ALA A 164 -20.53 15.51 -14.65
N PRO A 165 -21.01 14.27 -14.83
CA PRO A 165 -21.31 13.37 -13.71
C PRO A 165 -20.11 13.19 -12.76
N LEU A 166 -20.41 12.98 -11.47
CA LEU A 166 -19.42 12.60 -10.48
C LEU A 166 -18.83 11.23 -10.84
N ARG A 167 -17.63 11.23 -11.39
CA ARG A 167 -16.84 10.00 -11.59
C ARG A 167 -16.22 9.48 -10.30
N VAL A 168 -16.61 8.27 -9.91
CA VAL A 168 -16.13 7.56 -8.73
C VAL A 168 -15.35 6.33 -9.16
N ALA A 169 -14.08 6.27 -8.80
CA ALA A 169 -13.21 5.12 -8.99
C ALA A 169 -13.41 4.09 -7.87
N HIS A 170 -13.39 2.82 -8.22
CA HIS A 170 -13.23 1.71 -7.28
C HIS A 170 -12.41 0.60 -7.92
N SER A 171 -11.30 0.19 -7.28
CA SER A 171 -10.36 -0.80 -7.83
C SER A 171 -10.12 -1.97 -6.85
N PRO A 172 -11.10 -2.86 -6.65
CA PRO A 172 -10.98 -3.93 -5.66
C PRO A 172 -10.11 -5.08 -6.19
N THR A 173 -8.96 -5.35 -5.58
CA THR A 173 -8.22 -6.61 -5.80
C THR A 173 -8.97 -7.82 -5.23
N ARG A 174 -9.71 -7.59 -4.14
CA ARG A 174 -10.53 -8.60 -3.44
C ARG A 174 -11.84 -7.96 -3.03
N LYS A 175 -12.91 -8.23 -3.77
CA LYS A 175 -14.23 -7.58 -3.57
C LYS A 175 -14.80 -7.80 -2.17
N ASP A 176 -14.57 -8.99 -1.59
CA ASP A 176 -15.01 -9.37 -0.25
C ASP A 176 -14.38 -8.52 0.87
N LEU A 177 -13.16 -8.01 0.64
CA LEU A 177 -12.45 -7.15 1.59
C LEU A 177 -12.61 -5.65 1.28
N LYS A 178 -13.33 -5.31 0.20
CA LYS A 178 -13.41 -3.93 -0.31
C LYS A 178 -14.79 -3.31 -0.19
N ASN A 179 -15.73 -3.99 0.48
CA ASN A 179 -17.12 -3.55 0.63
C ASN A 179 -17.76 -3.18 -0.73
N THR A 180 -17.42 -3.95 -1.77
CA THR A 180 -17.85 -3.65 -3.13
C THR A 180 -19.37 -3.76 -3.26
N ASP A 181 -20.00 -4.75 -2.62
CA ASP A 181 -21.45 -4.95 -2.70
C ASP A 181 -22.22 -3.81 -2.02
N GLU A 182 -21.78 -3.38 -0.83
CA GLU A 182 -22.31 -2.21 -0.13
C GLU A 182 -22.18 -0.95 -0.98
N PHE A 183 -21.01 -0.73 -1.58
CA PHE A 183 -20.76 0.42 -2.43
C PHE A 183 -21.62 0.42 -3.69
N LEU A 184 -21.79 -0.74 -4.34
CA LEU A 184 -22.66 -0.86 -5.52
C LEU A 184 -24.13 -0.56 -5.18
N ARG A 185 -24.62 -1.00 -4.00
CA ARG A 185 -25.97 -0.63 -3.53
C ARG A 185 -26.11 0.87 -3.31
N VAL A 186 -25.12 1.53 -2.72
CA VAL A 186 -25.12 2.98 -2.52
C VAL A 186 -25.13 3.73 -3.85
N VAL A 187 -24.29 3.30 -4.80
CA VAL A 187 -24.24 3.89 -6.16
C VAL A 187 -25.59 3.75 -6.87
N GLU A 188 -26.22 2.59 -6.78
CA GLU A 188 -27.54 2.37 -7.39
C GLU A 188 -28.63 3.20 -6.73
N ALA A 189 -28.64 3.31 -5.40
CA ALA A 189 -29.57 4.17 -4.68
C ALA A 189 -29.46 5.63 -5.14
N LEU A 190 -28.24 6.18 -5.23
CA LEU A 190 -28.02 7.55 -5.70
C LEU A 190 -28.45 7.76 -7.15
N ARG A 191 -28.20 6.78 -8.04
CA ARG A 191 -28.66 6.83 -9.43
C ARG A 191 -30.19 6.83 -9.51
N SER A 192 -30.86 6.02 -8.69
CA SER A 192 -32.33 5.98 -8.64
C SER A 192 -32.95 7.29 -8.16
N GLU A 193 -32.21 8.07 -7.35
CA GLU A 193 -32.58 9.42 -6.92
C GLU A 193 -32.28 10.51 -7.97
N GLY A 194 -31.71 10.15 -9.13
CA GLY A 194 -31.35 11.09 -10.19
C GLY A 194 -30.02 11.83 -9.97
N VAL A 195 -29.16 11.35 -9.06
CA VAL A 195 -27.81 11.90 -8.87
C VAL A 195 -26.94 11.54 -10.08
N ALA A 196 -26.35 12.54 -10.72
CA ALA A 196 -25.44 12.37 -11.86
C ALA A 196 -24.11 11.76 -11.39
N LEU A 197 -24.00 10.44 -11.40
CA LEU A 197 -22.83 9.69 -10.91
C LEU A 197 -22.43 8.55 -11.86
N GLU A 198 -21.15 8.54 -12.23
CA GLU A 198 -20.51 7.51 -13.05
C GLU A 198 -19.56 6.68 -12.19
N LEU A 199 -19.76 5.36 -12.15
CA LEU A 199 -18.85 4.42 -11.50
C LEU A 199 -17.84 3.89 -12.52
N ASP A 200 -16.55 4.06 -12.23
CA ASP A 200 -15.46 3.36 -12.89
C ASP A 200 -14.96 2.22 -11.98
N LEU A 201 -15.48 1.01 -12.23
CA LEU A 201 -15.07 -0.22 -11.54
C LEU A 201 -13.90 -0.89 -12.29
N MET A 202 -12.77 -1.00 -11.62
CA MET A 202 -11.52 -1.58 -12.12
C MET A 202 -11.26 -2.92 -11.42
N ASP A 203 -11.64 -4.01 -12.07
CA ASP A 203 -11.47 -5.38 -11.56
C ASP A 203 -10.46 -6.12 -12.43
N ASP A 204 -9.42 -6.67 -11.80
CA ASP A 204 -8.31 -7.39 -12.45
C ASP A 204 -7.74 -6.68 -13.70
N VAL A 205 -7.46 -5.38 -13.59
CA VAL A 205 -6.76 -4.61 -14.62
C VAL A 205 -5.29 -4.38 -14.27
N PRO A 206 -4.40 -4.21 -15.27
CA PRO A 206 -3.01 -3.83 -15.04
C PRO A 206 -2.88 -2.55 -14.23
N ASN A 207 -1.88 -2.42 -13.36
CA ASN A 207 -1.74 -1.26 -12.47
C ASN A 207 -1.63 0.06 -13.25
N ALA A 208 -0.86 0.10 -14.35
CA ALA A 208 -0.73 1.30 -15.17
C ALA A 208 -2.08 1.77 -15.73
N GLU A 209 -2.94 0.84 -16.18
CA GLU A 209 -4.30 1.17 -16.62
C GLU A 209 -5.16 1.64 -15.43
N CYS A 210 -5.05 0.95 -14.29
CA CYS A 210 -5.75 1.32 -13.06
C CYS A 210 -5.44 2.77 -12.64
N LEU A 211 -4.16 3.16 -12.63
CA LEU A 211 -3.74 4.52 -12.28
C LEU A 211 -4.25 5.53 -13.30
N ALA A 212 -4.17 5.23 -14.61
CA ALA A 212 -4.67 6.11 -15.66
C ALA A 212 -6.19 6.34 -15.56
N ARG A 213 -6.97 5.30 -15.23
CA ARG A 213 -8.42 5.39 -15.02
C ARG A 213 -8.77 6.15 -13.74
N LYS A 214 -8.11 5.84 -12.62
CA LYS A 214 -8.26 6.60 -11.36
C LYS A 214 -8.00 8.09 -11.55
N ALA A 215 -6.94 8.47 -12.28
CA ALA A 215 -6.56 9.86 -12.47
C ALA A 215 -7.64 10.72 -13.17
N ARG A 216 -8.52 10.07 -13.95
CA ARG A 216 -9.65 10.69 -14.67
C ARG A 216 -10.94 10.75 -13.86
N CYS A 217 -10.96 10.16 -12.67
CA CYS A 217 -12.07 10.24 -11.73
C CYS A 217 -11.94 11.48 -10.83
N HIS A 218 -12.96 11.75 -10.04
CA HIS A 218 -12.93 12.80 -9.03
C HIS A 218 -12.82 12.25 -7.61
N VAL A 219 -13.45 11.09 -7.39
CA VAL A 219 -13.53 10.42 -6.09
C VAL A 219 -12.92 9.03 -6.24
N LEU A 220 -12.25 8.55 -5.20
CA LEU A 220 -11.86 7.15 -5.05
C LEU A 220 -12.52 6.58 -3.81
N PHE A 221 -13.26 5.49 -3.96
CA PHE A 221 -13.70 4.67 -2.83
C PHE A 221 -12.75 3.48 -2.64
N ASP A 222 -12.08 3.40 -1.48
CA ASP A 222 -11.17 2.30 -1.16
C ASP A 222 -11.92 1.13 -0.51
N HIS A 223 -12.37 1.28 0.75
CA HIS A 223 -13.18 0.32 1.52
C HIS A 223 -13.57 0.88 2.90
N MET A 224 -14.38 0.14 3.67
CA MET A 224 -14.88 0.53 5.00
C MET A 224 -14.36 -0.35 6.15
N GLN A 225 -13.12 -0.85 6.07
CA GLN A 225 -12.60 -1.91 6.97
C GLN A 225 -11.87 -1.41 8.23
N GLY A 226 -11.90 -0.12 8.55
CA GLY A 226 -11.19 0.43 9.72
C GLY A 226 -9.79 0.99 9.41
N TYR A 227 -9.22 0.73 8.24
CA TYR A 227 -7.87 1.15 7.83
C TYR A 227 -7.84 1.60 6.35
N TYR A 228 -6.68 1.99 5.82
CA TYR A 228 -6.49 2.41 4.42
C TYR A 228 -5.63 1.40 3.63
N GLY A 229 -5.87 1.25 2.34
CA GLY A 229 -5.03 0.48 1.42
C GLY A 229 -4.06 1.33 0.61
N VAL A 230 -3.20 0.67 -0.18
CA VAL A 230 -2.33 1.34 -1.16
C VAL A 230 -3.15 2.14 -2.18
N SER A 231 -4.33 1.63 -2.57
CA SER A 231 -5.27 2.35 -3.44
C SER A 231 -5.60 3.74 -2.91
N SER A 232 -5.84 3.89 -1.60
CA SER A 232 -6.01 5.21 -0.98
C SER A 232 -4.82 6.13 -1.24
N LEU A 233 -3.58 5.64 -1.04
CA LEU A 233 -2.37 6.45 -1.25
C LEU A 233 -2.21 6.87 -2.71
N GLU A 234 -2.53 5.98 -3.65
CA GLU A 234 -2.55 6.30 -5.09
C GLU A 234 -3.55 7.43 -5.39
N GLY A 235 -4.78 7.31 -4.89
CA GLY A 235 -5.81 8.32 -5.10
C GLY A 235 -5.51 9.65 -4.42
N LEU A 236 -4.93 9.61 -3.22
CA LEU A 236 -4.50 10.82 -2.51
C LEU A 236 -3.39 11.53 -3.29
N SER A 237 -2.42 10.75 -3.80
CA SER A 237 -1.31 11.26 -4.60
C SER A 237 -1.79 11.91 -5.89
N GLN A 238 -2.79 11.32 -6.55
CA GLN A 238 -3.44 11.91 -7.72
C GLN A 238 -4.34 13.11 -7.37
N GLY A 239 -4.55 13.43 -6.10
CA GLY A 239 -5.44 14.51 -5.68
C GLY A 239 -6.91 14.24 -6.00
N LEU A 240 -7.36 13.00 -5.78
CA LEU A 240 -8.77 12.61 -5.75
C LEU A 240 -9.36 12.86 -4.35
N ALA A 241 -10.66 13.05 -4.24
CA ALA A 241 -11.32 12.94 -2.94
C ALA A 241 -11.39 11.45 -2.56
N VAL A 242 -10.64 11.03 -1.54
CA VAL A 242 -10.53 9.62 -1.17
C VAL A 242 -11.44 9.29 0.00
N ILE A 243 -12.31 8.30 -0.18
CA ILE A 243 -13.21 7.78 0.85
C ILE A 243 -12.65 6.45 1.37
N ALA A 244 -12.42 6.37 2.69
CA ALA A 244 -12.03 5.14 3.38
C ALA A 244 -12.59 5.10 4.81
N GLY A 245 -12.95 3.92 5.31
CA GLY A 245 -13.55 3.75 6.63
C GLY A 245 -12.56 3.67 7.77
N LEU A 246 -11.65 4.64 7.87
CA LEU A 246 -10.68 4.72 8.96
C LEU A 246 -11.38 4.75 10.33
N ASP A 247 -10.96 3.85 11.23
CA ASP A 247 -11.37 3.88 12.64
C ASP A 247 -10.48 4.85 13.45
N GLU A 248 -10.90 5.14 14.68
CA GLU A 248 -10.17 6.11 15.51
C GLU A 248 -8.75 5.65 15.87
N TRP A 249 -8.53 4.34 15.98
CA TRP A 249 -7.20 3.78 16.20
C TRP A 249 -6.25 4.11 15.05
N ASN A 250 -6.66 3.86 13.81
CA ASN A 250 -5.86 4.16 12.63
C ASN A 250 -5.66 5.68 12.50
N ARG A 251 -6.71 6.48 12.70
CA ARG A 251 -6.62 7.95 12.62
C ARG A 251 -5.62 8.51 13.64
N SER A 252 -5.74 8.10 14.90
CA SER A 252 -4.83 8.53 15.97
C SER A 252 -3.37 8.16 15.69
N HIS A 253 -3.11 6.94 15.21
CA HIS A 253 -1.74 6.53 14.83
C HIS A 253 -1.21 7.35 13.66
N ILE A 254 -2.01 7.55 12.61
CA ILE A 254 -1.60 8.35 11.45
C ILE A 254 -1.28 9.78 11.86
N MET A 255 -2.13 10.42 12.66
CA MET A 255 -1.89 11.79 13.14
C MET A 255 -0.63 11.87 14.00
N ALA A 256 -0.41 10.92 14.91
CA ALA A 256 0.80 10.87 15.73
C ALA A 256 2.07 10.69 14.90
N PHE A 257 2.03 9.83 13.88
CA PHE A 257 3.18 9.57 13.01
C PHE A 257 3.49 10.75 12.07
N THR A 258 2.47 11.36 11.49
CA THR A 258 2.62 12.43 10.50
C THR A 258 2.84 13.80 11.14
N GLY A 259 2.24 14.03 12.32
CA GLY A 259 2.09 15.35 12.94
C GLY A 259 1.03 16.21 12.23
N ALA A 260 0.23 15.65 11.32
CA ALA A 260 -0.75 16.40 10.56
C ALA A 260 -1.93 16.83 11.44
N PRO A 261 -2.43 18.07 11.29
CA PRO A 261 -3.56 18.58 12.07
C PRO A 261 -4.89 17.93 11.68
N ALA A 262 -4.98 17.41 10.45
CA ALA A 262 -6.13 16.73 9.90
C ALA A 262 -5.66 15.68 8.88
N LEU A 263 -6.52 14.67 8.64
CA LEU A 263 -6.28 13.62 7.66
C LEU A 263 -7.13 13.86 6.42
N PRO A 264 -6.61 13.59 5.20
CA PRO A 264 -7.29 13.93 3.94
C PRO A 264 -8.41 12.95 3.56
N TRP A 265 -8.54 11.82 4.24
CA TRP A 265 -9.58 10.84 3.96
C TRP A 265 -10.95 11.36 4.41
N LEU A 266 -11.92 11.25 3.52
CA LEU A 266 -13.33 11.32 3.85
C LEU A 266 -13.76 9.99 4.47
N VAL A 267 -14.30 10.02 5.69
CA VAL A 267 -14.55 8.79 6.46
C VAL A 267 -15.99 8.31 6.29
N ALA A 268 -16.15 7.13 5.66
CA ALA A 268 -17.41 6.38 5.61
C ALA A 268 -17.24 5.01 6.27
N ARG A 269 -18.15 4.63 7.17
CA ARG A 269 -18.06 3.34 7.90
C ARG A 269 -19.29 2.45 7.72
N ASN A 270 -20.26 2.89 6.93
CA ASN A 270 -21.47 2.17 6.59
C ASN A 270 -22.10 2.78 5.31
N GLU A 271 -23.11 2.10 4.75
CA GLU A 271 -23.81 2.55 3.54
C GLU A 271 -24.42 3.95 3.68
N GLU A 272 -24.97 4.30 4.86
CA GLU A 272 -25.59 5.60 5.11
C GLU A 272 -24.58 6.76 5.00
N SER A 273 -23.45 6.65 5.70
CA SER A 273 -22.38 7.65 5.66
C SER A 273 -21.72 7.74 4.28
N LEU A 274 -21.55 6.61 3.59
CA LEU A 274 -21.03 6.58 2.23
C LEU A 274 -21.97 7.28 1.24
N LEU A 275 -23.27 7.01 1.36
CA LEU A 275 -24.32 7.62 0.55
C LEU A 275 -24.40 9.13 0.78
N GLY A 276 -24.32 9.58 2.03
CA GLY A 276 -24.26 11.00 2.38
C GLY A 276 -23.07 11.70 1.73
N LEU A 277 -21.85 11.16 1.90
CA LEU A 277 -20.64 11.74 1.31
C LEU A 277 -20.71 11.81 -0.22
N LEU A 278 -21.11 10.72 -0.90
CA LEU A 278 -21.19 10.72 -2.36
C LEU A 278 -22.25 11.70 -2.88
N ARG A 279 -23.37 11.85 -2.17
CA ARG A 279 -24.40 12.85 -2.49
C ARG A 279 -23.87 14.27 -2.35
N ASP A 280 -23.16 14.56 -1.26
CA ASP A 280 -22.59 15.89 -1.01
C ASP A 280 -21.53 16.22 -2.07
N LEU A 281 -20.63 15.28 -2.39
CA LEU A 281 -19.60 15.46 -3.43
C LEU A 281 -20.18 15.57 -4.85
N ALA A 282 -21.34 14.97 -5.11
CA ALA A 282 -22.04 15.09 -6.39
C ALA A 282 -22.76 16.44 -6.53
N ARG A 283 -23.24 17.00 -5.41
CA ARG A 283 -23.95 18.30 -5.38
C ARG A 283 -23.00 19.50 -5.33
N ASP A 284 -21.87 19.36 -4.63
CA ASP A 284 -20.87 20.40 -4.45
C ASP A 284 -19.53 19.95 -5.04
N ARG A 285 -19.31 20.37 -6.29
CA ARG A 285 -18.12 20.02 -7.06
C ARG A 285 -16.87 20.74 -6.54
N ASP A 286 -17.03 21.93 -5.97
CA ASP A 286 -15.96 22.71 -5.35
C ASP A 286 -15.47 22.06 -4.05
N LEU A 287 -16.37 21.49 -3.26
CA LEU A 287 -16.03 20.67 -2.09
C LEU A 287 -15.14 19.50 -2.51
N CYS A 288 -15.55 18.74 -3.52
CA CYS A 288 -14.78 17.57 -3.91
C CYS A 288 -13.41 17.95 -4.53
N ASP A 289 -13.31 19.07 -5.27
CA ASP A 289 -12.03 19.58 -5.76
C ASP A 289 -11.13 20.07 -4.62
N ARG A 290 -11.71 20.70 -3.59
CA ARG A 290 -10.99 21.08 -2.36
C ARG A 290 -10.44 19.86 -1.64
N CYS A 291 -11.24 18.81 -1.45
CA CYS A 291 -10.78 17.55 -0.85
C CYS A 291 -9.66 16.91 -1.68
N GLY A 292 -9.74 16.97 -3.01
CA GLY A 292 -8.66 16.50 -3.89
C GLY A 292 -7.35 17.28 -3.72
N ARG A 293 -7.42 18.61 -3.63
CA ARG A 293 -6.24 19.45 -3.35
C ARG A 293 -5.63 19.15 -1.98
N GLU A 294 -6.46 19.02 -0.95
CA GLU A 294 -6.04 18.65 0.41
C GLU A 294 -5.39 17.26 0.44
N SER A 295 -5.90 16.33 -0.36
CA SER A 295 -5.34 14.99 -0.52
C SER A 295 -3.92 15.02 -1.07
N ARG A 296 -3.69 15.76 -2.17
CA ARG A 296 -2.35 15.93 -2.73
C ARG A 296 -1.42 16.63 -1.75
N ALA A 297 -1.87 17.73 -1.15
CA ALA A 297 -1.08 18.51 -0.21
C ALA A 297 -0.64 17.68 1.01
N PHE A 298 -1.51 16.79 1.49
CA PHE A 298 -1.15 15.87 2.56
C PHE A 298 -0.03 14.91 2.14
N MET A 299 -0.12 14.33 0.94
CA MET A 299 0.93 13.43 0.45
C MET A 299 2.27 14.15 0.31
N GLU A 300 2.27 15.36 -0.24
CA GLU A 300 3.49 16.18 -0.40
C GLU A 300 4.12 16.58 0.93
N THR A 301 3.30 16.92 1.93
CA THR A 301 3.78 17.47 3.20
C THR A 301 4.11 16.39 4.23
N TYR A 302 3.31 15.32 4.28
CA TYR A 302 3.31 14.37 5.39
C TYR A 302 3.62 12.93 4.98
N TRP A 303 3.52 12.59 3.69
CA TRP A 303 3.59 11.20 3.20
C TRP A 303 4.37 11.04 1.89
N SER A 304 5.46 11.79 1.71
CA SER A 304 6.32 11.57 0.54
C SER A 304 7.00 10.20 0.61
N ASP A 305 7.27 9.61 -0.55
CA ASP A 305 8.06 8.40 -0.71
C ASP A 305 9.45 8.55 -0.07
N GLU A 306 10.08 9.73 -0.22
CA GLU A 306 11.32 10.06 0.48
C GLU A 306 11.19 9.92 2.01
N ARG A 307 10.15 10.53 2.61
CA ARG A 307 9.95 10.47 4.06
C ARG A 307 9.72 9.04 4.54
N MET A 308 8.92 8.27 3.80
CA MET A 308 8.65 6.87 4.14
C MET A 308 9.90 5.99 4.00
N ALA A 309 10.73 6.22 2.99
CA ALA A 309 12.00 5.53 2.80
C ALA A 309 13.01 5.87 3.91
N ARG A 310 13.16 7.15 4.27
CA ARG A 310 14.02 7.57 5.39
C ARG A 310 13.53 7.00 6.74
N ASN A 311 12.22 6.93 6.94
CA ASN A 311 11.65 6.26 8.12
C ASN A 311 12.06 4.77 8.16
N LEU A 312 11.99 4.07 7.02
CA LEU A 312 12.42 2.68 6.93
C LEU A 312 13.93 2.52 7.16
N VAL A 313 14.77 3.37 6.55
CA VAL A 313 16.23 3.34 6.80
C VAL A 313 16.56 3.55 8.27
N SER A 314 15.90 4.49 8.96
CA SER A 314 16.10 4.71 10.39
C SER A 314 15.71 3.51 11.28
N PHE A 315 14.89 2.59 10.75
CA PHE A 315 14.63 1.30 11.40
C PHE A 315 15.85 0.40 11.29
N TRP A 316 16.31 0.20 10.05
CA TRP A 316 17.41 -0.68 9.71
C TRP A 316 18.71 -0.30 10.42
N GLU A 317 18.98 0.99 10.59
CA GLU A 317 20.17 1.47 11.33
C GLU A 317 20.16 1.09 12.82
N LYS A 318 19.02 0.67 13.36
CA LYS A 318 18.86 0.23 14.76
C LYS A 318 18.79 -1.30 14.89
N CYS A 319 18.77 -2.01 13.77
CA CYS A 319 18.65 -3.46 13.72
C CYS A 319 19.94 -4.20 14.06
#